data_AF-A0A1E3XDI5-F1
#
_entry.id   AF-A0A1E3XDI5-F1
#
_cell.length_a   1.000
_cell.length_b   1.000
_cell.length_c   1.000
_cell.angle_alpha   90.00
_cell.angle_beta   90.00
_cell.angle_gamma   90.00
#
_symmetry.space_group_name_H-M   'P 1'
#
loop_
_entity.id
_entity.type
_entity.pdbx_description
1 polymer ?
#
loop_
_entity_poly.entity_id
_entity_poly.type
_entity_poly.pdbx_seq_one_letter_code
_entity_poly.pdbx_strand_id
1 'polypeptide(L)'
;MKNKLNLADQHYRDLKKSGLSDETIREARFESVPLKHLKKIMGHNSKGVASAYKIPFGNGFIRYKIFYEPGKELDENGKPRKKYHTKKDSGNKLYIPPRARLILNDASIPLDVTEGEKKSLKGCQSGLNCIAITGLWNWKINNEEKLIDDFDQINLKGRNIIITPDSHWLRPNTNGEPKYLKQAVLRLAYLLIDNGAKVSWRELPVGEREIKLDDYLCVHSLEDLKQLPLHKIRKLTLTEMIDAATPDIESYEKQEILKRIAGNTSETDQSQYINKLHEKTKISKRAIQKDINNITKKNLNRS
;
A
#
# COMPACT_ATOMS: atom_id res chain seq x y z
N MET A 1 15.00 -0.43 -31.24
CA MET A 1 16.33 -1.03 -30.95
C MET A 1 16.44 -1.21 -29.44
N LYS A 2 17.23 -2.16 -28.89
CA LYS A 2 17.46 -2.22 -27.44
C LYS A 2 18.56 -1.24 -27.08
N ASN A 3 18.33 -0.37 -26.10
CA ASN A 3 19.38 0.51 -25.56
C ASN A 3 20.44 -0.31 -24.78
N LYS A 4 21.54 0.33 -24.31
CA LYS A 4 22.59 -0.32 -23.48
C LYS A 4 22.07 -1.03 -22.22
N LEU A 5 20.81 -0.78 -21.83
CA LEU A 5 20.13 -1.36 -20.66
C LEU A 5 19.22 -2.55 -21.00
N ASN A 6 19.27 -3.10 -22.22
CA ASN A 6 18.38 -4.18 -22.68
C ASN A 6 16.87 -3.83 -22.60
N LEU A 7 16.54 -2.55 -22.72
CA LEU A 7 15.16 -2.07 -22.72
C LEU A 7 14.70 -1.67 -24.12
N ALA A 8 13.46 -2.01 -24.46
CA ALA A 8 12.76 -1.43 -25.60
C ALA A 8 12.46 0.05 -25.31
N ASP A 9 12.38 0.87 -26.36
CA ASP A 9 12.27 2.33 -26.25
C ASP A 9 11.06 2.78 -25.41
N GLN A 10 9.91 2.12 -25.57
CA GLN A 10 8.70 2.41 -24.78
C GLN A 10 8.92 2.15 -23.28
N HIS A 11 9.59 1.05 -22.94
CA HIS A 11 9.86 0.69 -21.54
C HIS A 11 10.86 1.66 -20.91
N TYR A 12 11.91 2.00 -21.65
CA TYR A 12 12.88 3.00 -21.22
C TYR A 12 12.20 4.34 -20.95
N ARG A 13 11.37 4.84 -21.88
CA ARG A 13 10.62 6.09 -21.70
C ARG A 13 9.69 6.06 -20.47
N ASP A 14 9.02 4.94 -20.19
CA ASP A 14 8.18 4.80 -18.99
C ASP A 14 8.97 4.88 -17.68
N LEU A 15 10.19 4.32 -17.65
CA LEU A 15 11.09 4.41 -16.51
C LEU A 15 11.66 5.84 -16.36
N LYS A 16 12.06 6.47 -17.47
CA LYS A 16 12.53 7.87 -17.49
C LYS A 16 11.44 8.85 -17.09
N LYS A 17 10.18 8.58 -17.42
CA LYS A 17 9.03 9.39 -17.00
C LYS A 17 8.90 9.46 -15.46
N SER A 18 9.29 8.39 -14.77
CA SER A 18 9.38 8.37 -13.29
C SER A 18 10.68 8.98 -12.75
N GLY A 19 11.46 9.69 -13.58
CA GLY A 19 12.69 10.36 -13.18
C GLY A 19 13.87 9.44 -12.88
N LEU A 20 13.81 8.17 -13.27
CA LEU A 20 14.87 7.20 -12.99
C LEU A 20 16.11 7.46 -13.87
N SER A 21 17.29 7.49 -13.25
CA SER A 21 18.57 7.53 -13.95
C SER A 21 18.90 6.17 -14.56
N ASP A 22 19.80 6.16 -15.53
CA ASP A 22 20.23 4.93 -16.19
C ASP A 22 20.96 4.00 -15.21
N GLU A 23 21.68 4.58 -14.25
CA GLU A 23 22.27 3.87 -13.12
C GLU A 23 21.21 3.20 -12.26
N THR A 24 20.18 3.94 -11.81
CA THR A 24 19.10 3.37 -11.00
C THR A 24 18.36 2.25 -11.74
N ILE A 25 18.12 2.43 -13.04
CA ILE A 25 17.48 1.41 -13.89
C ILE A 25 18.35 0.15 -13.96
N ARG A 26 19.67 0.30 -14.13
CA ARG A 26 20.63 -0.80 -14.17
C ARG A 26 20.73 -1.52 -12.82
N GLU A 27 20.83 -0.79 -11.72
CA GLU A 27 20.86 -1.33 -10.35
C GLU A 27 19.59 -2.13 -10.03
N ALA A 28 18.42 -1.63 -10.46
CA ALA A 28 17.13 -2.28 -10.30
C ALA A 28 16.93 -3.49 -11.24
N ARG A 29 17.80 -3.67 -12.24
CA ARG A 29 17.78 -4.80 -13.19
C ARG A 29 16.47 -4.92 -13.98
N PHE A 30 15.85 -3.80 -14.37
CA PHE A 30 14.71 -3.84 -15.28
C PHE A 30 15.10 -4.45 -16.62
N GLU A 31 14.23 -5.28 -17.19
CA GLU A 31 14.49 -5.96 -18.46
C GLU A 31 13.22 -6.08 -19.29
N SER A 32 13.30 -5.81 -20.60
CA SER A 32 12.15 -6.05 -21.49
C SER A 32 11.89 -7.53 -21.67
N VAL A 33 10.63 -7.93 -21.59
CA VAL A 33 10.21 -9.31 -21.87
C VAL A 33 10.21 -9.53 -23.39
N PRO A 34 10.91 -10.55 -23.90
CA PRO A 34 10.80 -10.94 -25.31
C PRO A 34 9.35 -11.32 -25.64
N LEU A 35 8.83 -10.87 -26.78
CA LEU A 35 7.42 -11.08 -27.17
C LEU A 35 7.00 -12.56 -27.10
N LYS A 36 7.89 -13.48 -27.51
CA LYS A 36 7.67 -14.94 -27.45
C LYS A 36 7.39 -15.47 -26.03
N HIS A 37 7.80 -14.77 -24.98
CA HIS A 37 7.58 -15.16 -23.59
C HIS A 37 6.31 -14.54 -22.98
N LEU A 38 5.71 -13.52 -23.62
CA LEU A 38 4.55 -12.81 -23.07
C LEU A 38 3.35 -13.74 -22.84
N LYS A 39 3.01 -14.59 -23.81
CA LYS A 39 1.89 -15.55 -23.67
C LYS A 39 2.10 -16.49 -22.48
N LYS A 40 3.33 -16.99 -22.28
CA LYS A 40 3.67 -17.86 -21.15
C LYS A 40 3.55 -17.15 -19.80
N ILE A 41 3.94 -15.88 -19.74
CA ILE A 41 3.88 -15.07 -18.51
C ILE A 41 2.44 -14.67 -18.18
N MET A 42 1.70 -14.20 -19.18
CA MET A 42 0.37 -13.62 -19.01
C MET A 42 -0.76 -14.65 -18.95
N GLY A 43 -0.55 -15.86 -19.48
CA GLY A 43 -1.58 -16.87 -19.63
C GLY A 43 -2.78 -16.32 -20.41
N HIS A 44 -4.00 -16.57 -19.91
CA HIS A 44 -5.25 -16.08 -20.50
C HIS A 44 -5.37 -14.54 -20.57
N ASN A 45 -4.54 -13.80 -19.82
CA ASN A 45 -4.56 -12.33 -19.81
C ASN A 45 -3.70 -11.71 -20.93
N SER A 46 -3.20 -12.49 -21.89
CA SER A 46 -2.31 -11.98 -22.95
C SER A 46 -3.03 -11.16 -24.03
N LYS A 47 -4.37 -11.21 -24.11
CA LYS A 47 -5.14 -10.55 -25.16
C LYS A 47 -4.95 -9.02 -25.10
N GLY A 48 -4.46 -8.42 -26.18
CA GLY A 48 -4.23 -6.98 -26.30
C GLY A 48 -2.97 -6.47 -25.58
N VAL A 49 -2.12 -7.36 -25.07
CA VAL A 49 -0.83 -6.98 -24.46
C VAL A 49 0.19 -6.74 -25.57
N ALA A 50 0.66 -5.50 -25.72
CA ALA A 50 1.66 -5.12 -26.70
C ALA A 50 3.08 -5.47 -26.24
N SER A 51 3.41 -5.17 -24.99
CA SER A 51 4.76 -5.33 -24.45
C SER A 51 4.76 -5.35 -22.93
N ALA A 52 5.87 -5.81 -22.33
CA ALA A 52 6.06 -5.76 -20.89
C ALA A 52 7.54 -5.71 -20.51
N TYR A 53 7.84 -5.19 -19.32
CA TYR A 53 9.15 -5.34 -18.69
C TYR A 53 9.04 -5.96 -17.29
N LYS A 54 10.11 -6.65 -16.89
CA LYS A 54 10.28 -7.27 -15.58
C LYS A 54 10.72 -6.25 -14.54
N ILE A 55 10.20 -6.40 -13.35
CA ILE A 55 10.58 -5.69 -12.12
C ILE A 55 11.04 -6.76 -11.12
N PRO A 56 12.35 -7.03 -11.02
CA PRO A 56 12.87 -8.03 -10.10
C PRO A 56 12.88 -7.54 -8.66
N PHE A 57 12.44 -8.36 -7.71
CA PHE A 57 12.44 -8.02 -6.28
C PHE A 57 13.72 -8.49 -5.55
N GLY A 58 14.62 -9.17 -6.26
CA GLY A 58 15.92 -9.65 -5.74
C GLY A 58 15.88 -11.02 -5.08
N ASN A 59 14.71 -11.51 -4.67
CA ASN A 59 14.48 -12.83 -4.07
C ASN A 59 13.89 -13.85 -5.05
N GLY A 60 14.11 -13.66 -6.35
CA GLY A 60 13.51 -14.49 -7.41
C GLY A 60 12.06 -14.12 -7.77
N PHE A 61 11.36 -13.33 -6.96
CA PHE A 61 10.06 -12.78 -7.32
C PHE A 61 10.19 -11.72 -8.41
N ILE A 62 9.28 -11.76 -9.39
CA ILE A 62 9.23 -10.82 -10.51
C ILE A 62 7.79 -10.32 -10.65
N ARG A 63 7.65 -8.99 -10.66
CA ARG A 63 6.44 -8.31 -11.14
C ARG A 63 6.67 -7.83 -12.57
N TYR A 64 5.60 -7.69 -13.33
CA TYR A 64 5.63 -7.24 -14.72
C TYR A 64 4.85 -5.95 -14.86
N LYS A 65 5.45 -4.93 -15.48
CA LYS A 65 4.70 -3.77 -16.01
C LYS A 65 4.22 -4.12 -17.40
N ILE A 66 2.92 -3.99 -17.64
CA ILE A 66 2.26 -4.31 -18.92
C ILE A 66 1.92 -3.04 -19.68
N PHE A 67 2.08 -3.09 -20.99
CA PHE A 67 1.60 -2.10 -21.95
C PHE A 67 0.61 -2.79 -22.87
N TYR A 68 -0.56 -2.18 -23.01
CA TYR A 68 -1.61 -2.66 -23.91
C TYR A 68 -1.46 -2.01 -25.28
N GLU A 69 -1.99 -2.67 -26.31
CA GLU A 69 -2.17 -2.08 -27.63
C GLU A 69 -3.10 -0.86 -27.56
N PRO A 70 -2.90 0.16 -28.41
CA PRO A 70 -3.82 1.30 -28.48
C PRO A 70 -5.27 0.85 -28.66
N GLY A 71 -6.18 1.36 -27.82
CA GLY A 71 -7.60 0.99 -27.82
C GLY A 71 -7.91 -0.32 -27.09
N LYS A 72 -6.92 -0.95 -26.45
CA LYS A 72 -7.09 -2.17 -25.62
C LYS A 72 -6.79 -1.93 -24.14
N GLU A 73 -6.73 -0.67 -23.70
CA GLU A 73 -6.45 -0.28 -22.32
C GLU A 73 -7.62 -0.56 -21.36
N LEU A 74 -8.84 -0.65 -21.91
CA LEU A 74 -10.04 -1.00 -21.16
C LEU A 74 -10.39 -2.48 -21.36
N ASP A 75 -11.02 -3.07 -20.35
CA ASP A 75 -11.65 -4.38 -20.45
C ASP A 75 -13.00 -4.28 -21.17
N GLU A 76 -13.66 -5.43 -21.35
CA GLU A 76 -14.97 -5.53 -22.01
C GLU A 76 -16.09 -4.76 -21.29
N ASN A 77 -15.89 -4.42 -20.01
CA ASN A 77 -16.81 -3.64 -19.21
C ASN A 77 -16.43 -2.14 -19.16
N GLY A 78 -15.47 -1.71 -19.99
CA GLY A 78 -14.99 -0.33 -20.01
C GLY A 78 -14.08 0.04 -18.82
N LYS A 79 -13.65 -0.92 -18.00
CA LYS A 79 -12.78 -0.64 -16.85
C LYS A 79 -11.30 -0.71 -17.23
N PRO A 80 -10.43 0.14 -16.64
CA PRO A 80 -9.00 0.08 -16.90
C PRO A 80 -8.41 -1.29 -16.60
N ARG A 81 -7.70 -1.87 -17.57
CA ARG A 81 -6.98 -3.14 -17.39
C ARG A 81 -5.79 -2.98 -16.44
N LYS A 82 -5.43 -4.09 -15.77
CA LYS A 82 -4.33 -4.14 -14.81
C LYS A 82 -2.98 -3.82 -15.49
N LYS A 83 -2.38 -2.70 -15.10
CA LYS A 83 -1.08 -2.26 -15.62
C LYS A 83 0.11 -3.04 -15.06
N TYR A 84 -0.10 -3.81 -13.99
CA TYR A 84 0.91 -4.61 -13.33
C TYR A 84 0.40 -6.03 -13.09
N HIS A 85 1.29 -7.01 -13.26
CA HIS A 85 0.98 -8.43 -13.15
C HIS A 85 2.07 -9.18 -12.39
N THR A 86 1.68 -10.19 -11.64
CA THR A 86 2.56 -11.13 -10.94
C THR A 86 2.09 -12.53 -11.26
N LYS A 87 2.97 -13.52 -11.07
CA LYS A 87 2.58 -14.92 -11.22
C LYS A 87 1.42 -15.22 -10.26
N LYS A 88 0.44 -16.02 -10.72
CA LYS A 88 -0.67 -16.47 -9.87
C LYS A 88 -0.12 -17.14 -8.60
N ASP A 89 -0.80 -16.92 -7.48
CA ASP A 89 -0.52 -17.53 -6.17
C ASP A 89 0.87 -17.20 -5.58
N SER A 90 1.49 -16.10 -6.05
CA SER A 90 2.80 -15.64 -5.56
C SER A 90 2.74 -14.79 -4.28
N GLY A 91 1.53 -14.45 -3.83
CA GLY A 91 1.30 -13.57 -2.68
C GLY A 91 1.75 -12.13 -2.92
N ASN A 92 1.62 -11.32 -1.87
CA ASN A 92 2.15 -9.96 -1.86
C ASN A 92 3.64 -10.00 -1.48
N LYS A 93 4.41 -9.09 -2.07
CA LYS A 93 5.84 -8.91 -1.78
C LYS A 93 6.18 -7.45 -1.57
N LEU A 94 7.14 -7.20 -0.68
CA LEU A 94 7.69 -5.89 -0.41
C LEU A 94 8.84 -5.63 -1.38
N TYR A 95 8.77 -4.53 -2.10
CA TYR A 95 9.85 -4.12 -2.96
C TYR A 95 10.87 -3.30 -2.16
N ILE A 96 12.09 -3.82 -2.09
CA ILE A 96 13.20 -3.17 -1.40
C ILE A 96 14.26 -2.78 -2.44
N PRO A 97 14.40 -1.48 -2.77
CA PRO A 97 15.48 -0.99 -3.63
C PRO A 97 16.87 -1.45 -3.13
N PRO A 98 17.85 -1.70 -4.03
CA PRO A 98 19.21 -2.06 -3.64
C PRO A 98 19.83 -1.13 -2.58
N ARG A 99 19.65 0.18 -2.73
CA ARG A 99 20.18 1.19 -1.81
C ARG A 99 19.52 1.12 -0.42
N ALA A 100 18.22 0.87 -0.36
CA ALA A 100 17.49 0.73 0.92
C ALA A 100 17.85 -0.55 1.70
N ARG A 101 18.38 -1.60 1.03
CA ARG A 101 18.79 -2.84 1.73
C ARG A 101 19.90 -2.60 2.76
N LEU A 102 20.74 -1.59 2.55
CA LEU A 102 21.90 -1.30 3.38
C LEU A 102 21.54 -0.83 4.79
N ILE A 103 20.31 -0.35 4.99
CA ILE A 103 19.87 0.30 6.24
C ILE A 103 18.80 -0.50 6.99
N LEU A 104 18.42 -1.71 6.53
CA LEU A 104 17.25 -2.41 7.09
C LEU A 104 17.45 -2.81 8.56
N ASN A 105 18.68 -3.15 8.95
CA ASN A 105 19.00 -3.55 10.33
C ASN A 105 19.23 -2.37 11.29
N ASP A 106 19.44 -1.16 10.76
CA ASP A 106 19.66 0.05 11.55
C ASP A 106 18.35 0.82 11.76
N ALA A 107 17.76 0.65 12.94
CA ALA A 107 16.52 1.31 13.33
C ALA A 107 16.68 2.82 13.64
N SER A 108 17.92 3.33 13.76
CA SER A 108 18.14 4.77 13.99
C SER A 108 17.85 5.60 12.75
N ILE A 109 17.93 4.98 11.56
CA ILE A 109 17.72 5.62 10.27
C ILE A 109 16.23 5.52 9.88
N PRO A 110 15.53 6.66 9.65
CA PRO A 110 14.15 6.64 9.19
C PRO A 110 13.97 5.91 7.87
N LEU A 111 12.80 5.30 7.68
CA LEU A 111 12.45 4.56 6.47
C LEU A 111 11.08 4.98 5.94
N ASP A 112 11.03 5.43 4.69
CA ASP A 112 9.79 5.78 4.01
C ASP A 112 9.18 4.54 3.32
N VAL A 113 7.84 4.41 3.37
CA VAL A 113 7.07 3.38 2.68
C VAL A 113 6.13 4.05 1.69
N THR A 114 6.24 3.73 0.40
CA THR A 114 5.36 4.28 -0.65
C THR A 114 4.62 3.19 -1.42
N GLU A 115 3.67 3.57 -2.27
CA GLU A 115 2.98 2.65 -3.17
C GLU A 115 3.67 2.61 -4.54
N GLY A 116 4.43 1.56 -4.81
CA GLY A 116 4.98 1.26 -6.15
C GLY A 116 6.51 1.36 -6.27
N GLU A 117 7.06 0.46 -7.07
CA GLU A 117 8.48 0.16 -7.15
C GLU A 117 9.28 1.34 -7.71
N LYS A 118 8.79 1.95 -8.80
CA LYS A 118 9.43 3.12 -9.42
C LYS A 118 9.53 4.31 -8.47
N LYS A 119 8.51 4.50 -7.61
CA LYS A 119 8.48 5.58 -6.61
C LYS A 119 9.56 5.39 -5.56
N SER A 120 9.66 4.19 -5.00
CA SER A 120 10.73 3.87 -4.02
C SER A 120 12.13 3.97 -4.61
N LEU A 121 12.32 3.58 -5.89
CA LEU A 121 13.58 3.75 -6.60
C LEU A 121 13.94 5.23 -6.79
N LYS A 122 12.98 6.05 -7.20
CA LYS A 122 13.18 7.50 -7.35
C LYS A 122 13.49 8.14 -5.99
N GLY A 123 12.81 7.73 -4.93
CA GLY A 123 13.14 8.10 -3.55
C GLY A 123 14.59 7.80 -3.20
N CYS A 124 15.02 6.54 -3.36
CA CYS A 124 16.40 6.12 -3.10
C CYS A 124 17.43 6.84 -3.97
N GLN A 125 17.11 7.09 -5.25
CA GLN A 125 17.97 7.86 -6.14
C GLN A 125 18.17 9.30 -5.65
N SER A 126 17.12 9.90 -5.07
CA SER A 126 17.18 11.25 -4.50
C SER A 126 17.74 11.28 -3.06
N GLY A 127 18.18 10.15 -2.49
CA GLY A 127 18.75 10.08 -1.14
C GLY A 127 17.75 9.75 -0.02
N LEU A 128 16.50 9.41 -0.35
CA LEU A 128 15.50 8.94 0.62
C LEU A 128 15.62 7.43 0.82
N ASN A 129 15.71 6.96 2.07
CA ASN A 129 15.59 5.53 2.35
C ASN A 129 14.13 5.12 2.16
N CYS A 130 13.81 4.46 1.05
CA CYS A 130 12.42 4.20 0.68
C CYS A 130 12.21 2.76 0.20
N ILE A 131 11.15 2.13 0.69
CA ILE A 131 10.65 0.82 0.25
C ILE A 131 9.24 0.97 -0.32
N ALA A 132 8.78 -0.03 -1.05
CA ALA A 132 7.46 0.01 -1.67
C ALA A 132 6.62 -1.23 -1.39
N ILE A 133 5.36 -0.99 -1.04
CA ILE A 133 4.27 -1.96 -1.19
C ILE A 133 3.70 -1.83 -2.61
N THR A 134 3.17 -2.93 -3.14
CA THR A 134 2.73 -3.01 -4.56
C THR A 134 1.32 -2.46 -4.83
N GLY A 135 0.69 -1.97 -3.76
CA GLY A 135 -0.66 -1.42 -3.64
C GLY A 135 -0.91 -1.11 -2.16
N LEU A 136 -1.75 -0.13 -1.81
CA LEU A 136 -1.94 0.25 -0.40
C LEU A 136 -2.49 -0.87 0.49
N TRP A 137 -3.13 -1.91 -0.07
CA TRP A 137 -3.57 -3.11 0.66
C TRP A 137 -2.58 -4.27 0.59
N ASN A 138 -1.50 -4.16 -0.19
CA ASN A 138 -0.60 -5.27 -0.49
C ASN A 138 0.53 -5.41 0.54
N TRP A 139 0.28 -5.00 1.79
CA TRP A 139 1.15 -5.25 2.94
C TRP A 139 0.76 -6.51 3.72
N LYS A 140 -0.39 -7.13 3.41
CA LYS A 140 -0.90 -8.30 4.13
C LYS A 140 -0.87 -9.62 3.37
N ILE A 141 -0.96 -10.70 4.13
CA ILE A 141 -1.14 -12.07 3.63
C ILE A 141 -2.63 -12.33 3.43
N ASN A 142 -3.07 -12.48 2.18
CA ASN A 142 -4.46 -12.80 1.84
C ASN A 142 -5.48 -11.91 2.58
N ASN A 143 -6.34 -12.54 3.40
CA ASN A 143 -7.39 -11.89 4.19
C ASN A 143 -7.00 -11.72 5.67
N GLU A 144 -5.76 -12.02 6.04
CA GLU A 144 -5.26 -11.91 7.40
C GLU A 144 -4.81 -10.48 7.71
N GLU A 145 -5.02 -10.03 8.94
CA GLU A 145 -4.51 -8.75 9.43
C GLU A 145 -3.08 -8.95 9.97
N LYS A 146 -2.20 -9.43 9.09
CA LYS A 146 -0.80 -9.75 9.39
C LYS A 146 0.10 -9.17 8.29
N LEU A 147 1.22 -8.56 8.68
CA LEU A 147 2.24 -8.10 7.74
C LEU A 147 2.79 -9.28 6.93
N ILE A 148 3.09 -9.07 5.66
CA ILE A 148 3.86 -10.04 4.87
C ILE A 148 5.24 -10.26 5.49
N ASP A 149 5.73 -11.50 5.42
CA ASP A 149 7.01 -11.93 6.00
C ASP A 149 8.21 -11.10 5.53
N ASP A 150 8.09 -10.43 4.36
CA ASP A 150 9.14 -9.56 3.87
C ASP A 150 9.45 -8.38 4.84
N PHE A 151 8.51 -8.00 5.72
CA PHE A 151 8.73 -7.00 6.78
C PHE A 151 9.67 -7.50 7.88
N ASP A 152 9.85 -8.81 8.06
CA ASP A 152 10.76 -9.38 9.07
C ASP A 152 12.23 -9.09 8.75
N GLN A 153 12.53 -8.67 7.51
CA GLN A 153 13.85 -8.19 7.10
C GLN A 153 14.19 -6.80 7.66
N ILE A 154 13.24 -6.12 8.30
CA ILE A 154 13.37 -4.73 8.76
C ILE A 154 13.39 -4.71 10.28
N ASN A 155 14.42 -4.10 10.86
CA ASN A 155 14.42 -3.80 12.29
C ASN A 155 13.43 -2.65 12.56
N LEU A 156 12.21 -2.98 12.97
CA LEU A 156 11.13 -2.01 13.18
C LEU A 156 11.15 -1.36 14.58
N LYS A 157 11.73 -2.02 15.58
CA LYS A 157 11.65 -1.59 16.98
C LYS A 157 12.33 -0.23 17.17
N GLY A 158 11.55 0.78 17.58
CA GLY A 158 11.99 2.16 17.79
C GLY A 158 12.19 2.96 16.50
N ARG A 159 12.06 2.34 15.32
CA ARG A 159 12.33 2.96 14.03
C ARG A 159 11.24 3.95 13.65
N ASN A 160 11.63 5.09 13.09
CA ASN A 160 10.69 6.02 12.45
C ASN A 160 10.31 5.52 11.05
N ILE A 161 9.04 5.16 10.86
CA ILE A 161 8.48 4.76 9.57
C ILE A 161 7.56 5.87 9.05
N ILE A 162 7.76 6.31 7.82
CA ILE A 162 6.98 7.38 7.20
C ILE A 162 6.23 6.80 5.99
N ILE A 163 4.91 6.67 6.09
CA ILE A 163 4.09 6.19 4.97
C ILE A 163 3.80 7.38 4.04
N THR A 164 4.20 7.28 2.77
CA THR A 164 3.98 8.34 1.76
C THR A 164 3.03 7.82 0.68
N PRO A 165 1.69 7.92 0.89
CA PRO A 165 0.68 7.60 -0.11
C PRO A 165 0.59 8.67 -1.20
N ASP A 166 -0.09 8.35 -2.31
CA ASP A 166 -0.34 9.30 -3.40
C ASP A 166 -1.28 10.43 -2.95
N SER A 167 -1.16 11.65 -3.47
CA SER A 167 -1.87 12.81 -2.91
C SER A 167 -3.40 12.70 -2.92
N HIS A 168 -3.98 11.87 -3.80
CA HIS A 168 -5.44 11.67 -3.90
C HIS A 168 -5.94 10.42 -3.16
N TRP A 169 -5.12 9.80 -2.32
CA TRP A 169 -5.50 8.58 -1.60
C TRP A 169 -6.73 8.73 -0.69
N LEU A 170 -7.01 9.94 -0.20
CA LEU A 170 -8.20 10.26 0.59
C LEU A 170 -9.43 10.67 -0.25
N ARG A 171 -9.28 10.86 -1.56
CA ARG A 171 -10.40 11.22 -2.43
C ARG A 171 -11.30 10.01 -2.72
N PRO A 172 -12.62 10.20 -2.86
CA PRO A 172 -13.50 9.19 -3.41
C PRO A 172 -13.04 8.70 -4.80
N ASN A 173 -13.55 7.55 -5.22
CA ASN A 173 -13.35 7.05 -6.58
C ASN A 173 -14.13 7.91 -7.59
N THR A 174 -13.97 7.60 -8.87
CA THR A 174 -14.62 8.34 -9.97
C THR A 174 -16.15 8.33 -9.88
N ASN A 175 -16.73 7.40 -9.12
CA ASN A 175 -18.17 7.26 -8.91
C ASN A 175 -18.63 7.91 -7.59
N GLY A 176 -17.74 8.63 -6.88
CA GLY A 176 -18.03 9.23 -5.58
C GLY A 176 -17.96 8.25 -4.41
N GLU A 177 -17.54 7.00 -4.61
CA GLU A 177 -17.51 5.99 -3.54
C GLU A 177 -16.16 6.02 -2.77
N PRO A 178 -16.15 5.73 -1.46
CA PRO A 178 -14.91 5.69 -0.68
C PRO A 178 -13.91 4.64 -1.21
N LYS A 179 -12.64 5.00 -1.38
CA LYS A 179 -11.60 4.05 -1.87
C LYS A 179 -11.04 3.10 -0.80
N TYR A 180 -11.50 3.19 0.45
CA TYR A 180 -10.96 2.43 1.59
C TYR A 180 -9.43 2.49 1.77
N LEU A 181 -8.73 3.44 1.14
CA LEU A 181 -7.27 3.58 1.19
C LEU A 181 -6.81 4.17 2.54
N LYS A 182 -7.63 5.06 3.13
CA LYS A 182 -7.49 5.52 4.53
C LYS A 182 -7.23 4.35 5.47
N GLN A 183 -8.02 3.30 5.29
CA GLN A 183 -8.03 2.10 6.12
C GLN A 183 -6.76 1.28 5.91
N ALA A 184 -6.37 1.13 4.64
CA ALA A 184 -5.18 0.40 4.26
C ALA A 184 -3.92 1.00 4.93
N VAL A 185 -3.79 2.33 4.93
CA VAL A 185 -2.69 3.04 5.59
C VAL A 185 -2.77 2.92 7.11
N LEU A 186 -3.94 3.16 7.71
CA LEU A 186 -4.10 3.09 9.17
C LEU A 186 -3.83 1.68 9.73
N ARG A 187 -4.26 0.63 9.04
CA ARG A 187 -4.02 -0.76 9.46
C ARG A 187 -2.55 -1.15 9.32
N LEU A 188 -1.91 -0.79 8.21
CA LEU A 188 -0.46 -0.94 8.07
C LEU A 188 0.26 -0.21 9.22
N ALA A 189 -0.09 1.04 9.49
CA ALA A 189 0.49 1.82 10.57
C ALA A 189 0.32 1.15 11.94
N TYR A 190 -0.88 0.64 12.25
CA TYR A 190 -1.12 -0.05 13.53
C TYR A 190 -0.29 -1.32 13.67
N LEU A 191 -0.16 -2.13 12.62
CA LEU A 191 0.68 -3.33 12.66
C LEU A 191 2.17 -2.98 12.80
N LEU A 192 2.63 -1.92 12.14
CA LEU A 192 4.01 -1.43 12.31
C LEU A 192 4.24 -0.92 13.74
N ILE A 193 3.27 -0.21 14.33
CA ILE A 193 3.32 0.25 15.72
C ILE A 193 3.34 -0.94 16.69
N ASP A 194 2.53 -1.98 16.44
CA ASP A 194 2.53 -3.20 17.25
C ASP A 194 3.88 -3.94 17.18
N ASN A 195 4.63 -3.75 16.08
CA ASN A 195 6.02 -4.21 15.93
C ASN A 195 7.07 -3.20 16.42
N GLY A 196 6.65 -2.19 17.20
CA GLY A 196 7.51 -1.25 17.90
C GLY A 196 7.95 -0.02 17.09
N ALA A 197 7.45 0.18 15.87
CA ALA A 197 7.78 1.36 15.07
C ALA A 197 7.05 2.63 15.55
N LYS A 198 7.63 3.78 15.25
CA LYS A 198 7.00 5.10 15.35
C LYS A 198 6.53 5.50 13.96
N VAL A 199 5.22 5.63 13.75
CA VAL A 199 4.67 5.80 12.40
C VAL A 199 4.10 7.20 12.20
N SER A 200 4.39 7.80 11.07
CA SER A 200 3.69 8.98 10.53
C SER A 200 3.31 8.74 9.08
N TRP A 201 2.43 9.57 8.52
CA TRP A 201 2.25 9.66 7.08
C TRP A 201 2.61 11.04 6.56
N ARG A 202 3.18 11.09 5.35
CA ARG A 202 3.59 12.32 4.67
C ARG A 202 2.49 12.81 3.75
N GLU A 203 2.14 14.09 3.88
CA GLU A 203 1.16 14.73 3.01
C GLU A 203 1.81 15.32 1.76
N LEU A 204 1.59 14.68 0.62
CA LEU A 204 1.94 15.25 -0.69
C LEU A 204 0.93 16.35 -1.07
N PRO A 205 1.36 17.41 -1.78
CA PRO A 205 0.46 18.49 -2.20
C PRO A 205 -0.74 17.97 -3.00
N VAL A 206 -1.93 18.46 -2.64
CA VAL A 206 -3.19 18.07 -3.27
C VAL A 206 -3.58 19.11 -4.33
N GLY A 207 -3.53 18.71 -5.60
CA GLY A 207 -3.97 19.54 -6.73
C GLY A 207 -5.10 18.89 -7.53
N GLU A 208 -5.41 19.43 -8.72
CA GLU A 208 -6.36 18.82 -9.65
C GLU A 208 -5.89 17.44 -10.13
N ARG A 209 -4.58 17.30 -10.38
CA ARG A 209 -3.94 16.05 -10.75
C ARG A 209 -3.39 15.36 -9.51
N GLU A 210 -3.47 14.04 -9.51
CA GLU A 210 -2.82 13.20 -8.50
C GLU A 210 -1.29 13.35 -8.63
N ILE A 211 -0.64 13.58 -7.50
CA ILE A 211 0.83 13.67 -7.40
C ILE A 211 1.32 12.44 -6.66
N LYS A 212 2.29 11.77 -7.26
CA LYS A 212 3.00 10.62 -6.71
C LYS A 212 4.36 11.04 -6.19
N LEU A 213 4.97 10.21 -5.35
CA LEU A 213 6.30 10.50 -4.82
C LEU A 213 7.34 10.71 -5.93
N ASP A 214 7.33 9.90 -6.99
CA ASP A 214 8.25 10.10 -8.13
C ASP A 214 7.93 11.36 -8.93
N ASP A 215 6.65 11.68 -9.14
CA ASP A 215 6.23 12.93 -9.79
C ASP A 215 6.75 14.16 -9.01
N TYR A 216 6.62 14.15 -7.67
CA TYR A 216 7.11 15.23 -6.81
C TYR A 216 8.64 15.36 -6.88
N LEU A 217 9.38 14.26 -6.73
CA LEU A 217 10.85 14.25 -6.75
C LEU A 217 11.47 14.45 -8.15
N CYS A 218 10.66 14.50 -9.21
CA CYS A 218 11.11 14.92 -10.52
C CYS A 218 11.30 16.44 -10.62
N VAL A 219 10.61 17.22 -9.79
CA VAL A 219 10.58 18.69 -9.87
C VAL A 219 10.97 19.38 -8.55
N HIS A 220 11.06 18.64 -7.45
CA HIS A 220 11.46 19.12 -6.13
C HIS A 220 12.65 18.34 -5.56
N SER A 221 13.39 18.98 -4.66
CA SER A 221 14.52 18.39 -3.94
C SER A 221 14.05 17.43 -2.84
N LEU A 222 14.99 16.65 -2.28
CA LEU A 222 14.72 15.84 -1.09
C LEU A 222 14.43 16.74 0.12
N GLU A 223 15.08 17.89 0.20
CA GLU A 223 14.92 18.88 1.26
C GLU A 223 13.49 19.42 1.25
N ASP A 224 12.95 19.77 0.07
CA ASP A 224 11.55 20.18 -0.09
C ASP A 224 10.59 19.08 0.40
N LEU A 225 10.84 17.82 0.01
CA LEU A 225 10.03 16.68 0.45
C LEU A 225 10.03 16.55 1.98
N LYS A 226 11.19 16.75 2.63
CA LYS A 226 11.34 16.67 4.08
C LYS A 226 10.60 17.78 4.84
N GLN A 227 10.33 18.92 4.20
CA GLN A 227 9.52 20.00 4.78
C GLN A 227 8.00 19.75 4.69
N LEU A 228 7.56 18.76 3.91
CA LEU A 228 6.13 18.44 3.82
C LEU A 228 5.56 17.98 5.17
N PRO A 229 4.27 18.27 5.46
CA PRO A 229 3.64 17.88 6.71
C PRO A 229 3.74 16.37 6.99
N LEU A 230 4.11 16.04 8.22
CA LEU A 230 4.10 14.69 8.75
C LEU A 230 3.03 14.56 9.83
N HIS A 231 2.07 13.68 9.59
CA HIS A 231 0.96 13.39 10.50
C HIS A 231 1.28 12.15 11.30
N LYS A 232 1.59 12.31 12.59
CA LYS A 232 1.89 11.19 13.49
C LYS A 232 0.66 10.30 13.63
N ILE A 233 0.85 8.99 13.46
CA ILE A 233 -0.18 7.98 13.69
C ILE A 233 0.15 7.32 15.03
N ARG A 234 -0.83 7.31 15.93
CA ARG A 234 -0.81 6.48 17.13
C ARG A 234 -1.98 5.52 17.10
N LYS A 235 -1.82 4.35 17.71
CA LYS A 235 -2.91 3.40 17.86
C LYS A 235 -3.91 3.93 18.87
N LEU A 236 -5.13 4.20 18.42
CA LEU A 236 -6.22 4.63 19.31
C LEU A 236 -6.66 3.47 20.20
N THR A 237 -6.97 3.77 21.46
CA THR A 237 -7.65 2.85 22.37
C THR A 237 -9.10 2.64 21.92
N LEU A 238 -9.73 1.53 22.32
CA LEU A 238 -11.14 1.29 22.02
C LEU A 238 -12.04 2.40 22.57
N THR A 239 -11.73 2.89 23.78
CA THR A 239 -12.42 4.01 24.41
C THR A 239 -12.36 5.28 23.55
N GLU A 240 -11.16 5.68 23.10
CA GLU A 240 -11.00 6.86 22.24
C GLU A 240 -11.74 6.73 20.92
N MET A 241 -11.73 5.53 20.31
CA MET A 241 -12.48 5.27 19.08
C MET A 241 -14.00 5.44 19.29
N ILE A 242 -14.52 4.91 20.40
CA ILE A 242 -15.94 5.06 20.74
C ILE A 242 -16.27 6.51 21.08
N ASP A 243 -15.38 7.24 21.77
CA ASP A 243 -15.62 8.62 22.15
C ASP A 243 -15.71 9.59 20.97
N ALA A 244 -14.95 9.31 19.92
CA ALA A 244 -14.98 10.03 18.65
C ALA A 244 -16.15 9.62 17.74
N ALA A 245 -16.87 8.54 18.05
CA ALA A 245 -17.98 8.07 17.24
C ALA A 245 -19.16 9.06 17.26
N THR A 246 -19.81 9.22 16.11
CA THR A 246 -21.01 10.04 15.92
C THR A 246 -22.16 9.19 15.37
N PRO A 247 -23.40 9.71 15.33
CA PRO A 247 -24.50 9.01 14.64
C PRO A 247 -24.21 8.70 13.16
N ASP A 248 -23.41 9.54 12.50
CA ASP A 248 -22.99 9.38 11.10
C ASP A 248 -21.66 8.62 10.95
N ILE A 249 -21.28 7.82 11.96
CA ILE A 249 -20.03 7.06 11.95
C ILE A 249 -19.86 6.27 10.65
N GLU A 250 -18.69 6.39 10.03
CA GLU A 250 -18.38 5.63 8.83
C GLU A 250 -18.48 4.12 9.09
N SER A 251 -19.05 3.39 8.13
CA SER A 251 -19.23 1.93 8.23
C SER A 251 -17.96 1.18 8.63
N TYR A 252 -16.80 1.66 8.18
CA TYR A 252 -15.51 1.09 8.57
C TYR A 252 -15.13 1.35 10.01
N GLU A 253 -15.23 2.60 10.47
CA GLU A 253 -14.88 2.96 11.86
C GLU A 253 -15.77 2.17 12.81
N LYS A 254 -17.06 2.05 12.49
CA LYS A 254 -18.00 1.14 13.16
C LYS A 254 -17.47 -0.30 13.17
N GLN A 255 -17.13 -0.87 12.01
CA GLN A 255 -16.64 -2.26 11.94
C GLN A 255 -15.36 -2.50 12.75
N GLU A 256 -14.44 -1.53 12.77
CA GLU A 256 -13.19 -1.63 13.55
C GLU A 256 -13.46 -1.62 15.06
N ILE A 257 -14.34 -0.73 15.52
CA ILE A 257 -14.81 -0.71 16.92
C ILE A 257 -15.44 -2.06 17.28
N LEU A 258 -16.37 -2.56 16.46
CA LEU A 258 -17.07 -3.83 16.74
C LEU A 258 -16.12 -5.02 16.80
N LYS A 259 -15.11 -5.09 15.92
CA LYS A 259 -14.09 -6.15 15.98
C LYS A 259 -13.30 -6.12 17.27
N ARG A 260 -12.93 -4.93 17.76
CA ARG A 260 -12.19 -4.77 19.01
C ARG A 260 -13.04 -5.08 20.24
N ILE A 261 -14.33 -4.73 20.22
CA ILE A 261 -15.27 -5.16 21.26
C ILE A 261 -15.37 -6.69 21.25
N ALA A 262 -15.58 -7.31 20.08
CA ALA A 262 -15.70 -8.76 19.95
C ALA A 262 -14.45 -9.54 20.41
N GLY A 263 -13.26 -8.94 20.26
CA GLY A 263 -12.00 -9.52 20.72
C GLY A 263 -11.69 -9.31 22.20
N ASN A 264 -12.49 -8.54 22.95
CA ASN A 264 -12.28 -8.32 24.37
C ASN A 264 -12.74 -9.56 25.18
N THR A 265 -11.93 -10.08 26.09
CA THR A 265 -12.24 -11.28 26.88
C THR A 265 -13.15 -11.00 28.09
N SER A 266 -13.30 -9.74 28.52
CA SER A 266 -14.16 -9.33 29.62
C SER A 266 -15.58 -9.03 29.14
N GLU A 267 -16.55 -9.85 29.53
CA GLU A 267 -17.97 -9.63 29.20
C GLU A 267 -18.51 -8.31 29.80
N THR A 268 -18.00 -7.93 30.97
CA THR A 268 -18.34 -6.65 31.61
C THR A 268 -17.85 -5.48 30.78
N ASP A 269 -16.59 -5.51 30.31
CA ASP A 269 -16.02 -4.45 29.48
C ASP A 269 -16.74 -4.38 28.13
N GLN A 270 -17.00 -5.53 27.50
CA GLN A 270 -17.80 -5.58 26.27
C GLN A 270 -19.15 -4.88 26.47
N SER A 271 -19.86 -5.19 27.56
CA SER A 271 -21.16 -4.58 27.86
C SER A 271 -21.06 -3.06 28.05
N GLN A 272 -20.02 -2.57 28.72
CA GLN A 272 -19.76 -1.14 28.87
C GLN A 272 -19.47 -0.46 27.53
N TYR A 273 -18.64 -1.06 26.67
CA TYR A 273 -18.35 -0.53 25.34
C TYR A 273 -19.59 -0.49 24.44
N ILE A 274 -20.43 -1.52 24.47
CA ILE A 274 -21.70 -1.56 23.73
C ILE A 274 -22.62 -0.43 24.18
N ASN A 275 -22.74 -0.20 25.49
CA ASN A 275 -23.54 0.89 26.04
C ASN A 275 -23.03 2.25 25.56
N LYS A 276 -21.72 2.48 25.68
CA LYS A 276 -21.10 3.74 25.25
C LYS A 276 -21.22 3.98 23.75
N LEU A 277 -21.02 2.94 22.94
CA LEU A 277 -21.18 3.03 21.49
C LEU A 277 -22.63 3.32 21.10
N HIS A 278 -23.59 2.71 21.77
CA HIS A 278 -25.01 3.03 21.60
C HIS A 278 -25.31 4.49 21.92
N GLU A 279 -24.80 5.02 23.04
CA GLU A 279 -25.02 6.42 23.44
C GLU A 279 -24.49 7.41 22.40
N LYS A 280 -23.31 7.13 21.84
CA LYS A 280 -22.61 7.95 20.85
C LYS A 280 -23.24 7.90 19.45
N THR A 281 -23.62 6.70 19.00
CA THR A 281 -24.05 6.47 17.61
C THR A 281 -25.56 6.34 17.44
N LYS A 282 -26.31 6.18 18.54
CA LYS A 282 -27.76 5.86 18.56
C LYS A 282 -28.14 4.53 17.89
N ILE A 283 -27.16 3.73 17.46
CA ILE A 283 -27.40 2.36 16.96
C ILE A 283 -27.90 1.52 18.13
N SER A 284 -28.99 0.77 17.94
CA SER A 284 -29.56 -0.04 19.02
C SER A 284 -28.57 -1.07 19.56
N LYS A 285 -28.54 -1.26 20.89
CA LYS A 285 -27.69 -2.26 21.55
C LYS A 285 -27.88 -3.65 20.95
N ARG A 286 -29.11 -4.01 20.59
CA ARG A 286 -29.46 -5.27 19.92
C ARG A 286 -28.77 -5.42 18.56
N ALA A 287 -28.72 -4.37 17.75
CA ALA A 287 -28.02 -4.40 16.47
C ALA A 287 -26.50 -4.51 16.65
N ILE A 288 -25.93 -3.76 17.59
CA ILE A 288 -24.51 -3.83 17.95
C ILE A 288 -24.14 -5.26 18.38
N GLN A 289 -24.90 -5.86 19.29
CA GLN A 289 -24.66 -7.23 19.77
C GLN A 289 -24.78 -8.26 18.64
N LYS A 290 -25.77 -8.11 17.76
CA LYS A 290 -25.93 -8.98 16.59
C LYS A 290 -24.69 -8.93 15.70
N ASP A 291 -24.17 -7.74 15.42
CA ASP A 291 -22.97 -7.56 14.59
C ASP A 291 -21.73 -8.18 15.27
N ILE A 292 -21.55 -7.98 16.58
CA ILE A 292 -20.47 -8.60 17.38
C ILE A 292 -20.53 -10.13 17.32
N ASN A 293 -21.72 -10.71 17.51
CA ASN A 293 -21.91 -12.16 17.47
C ASN A 293 -21.57 -12.73 16.08
N ASN A 294 -21.94 -12.02 15.02
CA ASN A 294 -21.60 -12.41 13.64
C ASN A 294 -20.08 -12.38 13.40
N ILE A 295 -19.38 -11.36 13.90
CA ILE A 295 -17.92 -11.26 13.82
C ILE A 295 -17.26 -12.42 14.57
N THR A 296 -17.71 -12.69 15.79
CA THR A 296 -17.16 -13.76 16.64
C THR A 296 -17.31 -15.12 15.98
N LYS A 297 -18.50 -15.45 15.45
CA LYS A 297 -18.73 -16.68 14.68
C LYS A 297 -17.83 -16.79 13.46
N LYS A 298 -17.63 -15.68 12.74
CA LYS A 298 -16.77 -15.66 11.55
C LYS A 298 -15.29 -15.91 11.90
N ASN A 299 -14.84 -15.46 13.07
CA ASN A 299 -13.48 -15.71 13.54
C ASN A 299 -13.28 -17.18 13.95
N LEU A 300 -14.27 -17.78 14.65
CA LEU A 300 -14.25 -19.20 15.04
C LEU A 300 -14.25 -20.15 13.82
N ASN A 301 -14.94 -19.79 12.73
CA ASN A 301 -14.96 -20.61 11.52
C ASN A 301 -13.68 -20.47 10.66
N ARG A 302 -12.72 -19.63 11.07
CA ARG A 302 -11.47 -19.36 10.35
C ARG A 302 -10.23 -19.86 11.09
N SER A 303 -10.34 -20.16 12.39
CA SER A 303 -9.35 -20.87 13.21
C SER A 303 -9.47 -22.37 13.00
#